data_AF-A0A366EL91-F1
#
_entry.id   AF-A0A366EL91-F1
#
_cell.length_a   1.000
_cell.length_b   1.000
_cell.length_c   1.000
_cell.angle_alpha   90.00
_cell.angle_beta   90.00
_cell.angle_gamma   90.00
#
_symmetry.space_group_name_H-M   'P 1'
#
loop_
_entity.id
_entity.type
_entity.pdbx_description
1 polymer ?
#
loop_
_entity_poly.entity_id
_entity_poly.type
_entity_poly.pdbx_seq_one_letter_code
_entity_poly.pdbx_strand_id
1 'polypeptide(L)' 'MIQLDEQLKSIKKAIRYIKQDASKEQLEEIRKLLDYAIYKRMRVLDPNNNKATN' A
#
# COMPACT_ATOMS: atom_id res chain seq x y z
N MET A 1 -17.72 3.13 1.00
CA MET A 1 -16.90 4.07 0.21
C MET A 1 -15.70 4.47 1.05
N ILE A 2 -14.47 4.30 0.56
CA ILE A 2 -13.28 4.83 1.24
C ILE A 2 -13.37 6.35 1.15
N GLN A 3 -13.40 7.05 2.30
CA GLN A 3 -13.36 8.51 2.36
C GLN A 3 -11.99 8.98 1.88
N LEU A 4 -11.87 9.20 0.57
CA LEU A 4 -10.62 9.60 -0.06
C LEU A 4 -10.25 11.03 0.30
N ASP A 5 -11.24 11.87 0.58
CA ASP A 5 -11.08 13.31 0.77
C ASP A 5 -10.26 13.69 2.01
N GLU A 6 -10.16 12.79 2.97
CA GLU A 6 -9.36 12.98 4.19
C GLU A 6 -7.91 12.51 4.03
N GLN A 7 -7.58 11.86 2.91
CA GLN A 7 -6.25 11.29 2.68
C GLN A 7 -5.23 12.32 2.18
N LEU A 8 -3.95 12.06 2.44
CA LEU A 8 -2.83 12.86 1.94
C LEU A 8 -2.88 12.99 0.40
N LYS A 9 -2.42 14.14 -0.12
CA LYS A 9 -2.39 14.43 -1.56
C LYS A 9 -1.68 13.34 -2.38
N SER A 10 -0.62 12.76 -1.83
CA SER A 10 0.14 11.65 -2.45
C SER A 10 -0.70 10.38 -2.59
N ILE A 11 -1.45 10.01 -1.55
CA ILE A 11 -2.35 8.84 -1.55
C ILE A 11 -3.46 9.04 -2.58
N LYS A 12 -4.09 10.23 -2.61
CA LYS A 12 -5.11 10.57 -3.60
C LYS A 12 -4.60 10.44 -5.04
N LYS A 13 -3.37 10.89 -5.32
CA LYS A 13 -2.74 10.74 -6.64
C LYS A 13 -2.51 9.29 -7.02
N ALA A 14 -1.96 8.49 -6.10
CA ALA A 14 -1.74 7.06 -6.34
C ALA A 14 -3.06 6.34 -6.63
N ILE A 15 -4.11 6.62 -5.85
CA ILE A 15 -5.43 6.00 -6.05
C ILE A 15 -6.07 6.47 -7.36
N ARG A 16 -5.89 7.74 -7.76
CA ARG A 16 -6.35 8.22 -9.06
C ARG A 16 -5.69 7.45 -10.19
N TYR A 17 -4.37 7.30 -10.16
CA TYR A 17 -3.61 6.54 -11.16
C TYR A 17 -4.08 5.08 -11.25
N ILE A 18 -4.22 4.40 -10.11
CA ILE A 18 -4.74 3.02 -10.01
C ILE A 18 -6.11 2.87 -10.67
N LYS A 19 -6.98 3.86 -10.53
CA LYS A 19 -8.34 3.83 -11.07
C LYS A 19 -8.43 4.16 -12.55
N GLN A 20 -7.51 4.97 -13.07
CA GLN A 20 -7.62 5.54 -14.41
C GLN A 20 -6.70 4.86 -15.41
N ASP A 21 -5.44 4.65 -15.04
CA ASP A 21 -4.36 4.45 -16.02
C ASP A 21 -3.57 3.16 -15.80
N ALA A 22 -3.72 2.49 -14.65
CA ALA A 22 -2.90 1.34 -14.31
C ALA A 22 -3.34 0.06 -15.05
N SER A 23 -2.38 -0.59 -15.72
CA SER A 23 -2.56 -1.94 -16.27
C SER A 23 -2.64 -3.00 -15.17
N LYS A 24 -3.12 -4.20 -15.50
CA LYS A 24 -3.16 -5.32 -14.54
C LYS A 24 -1.78 -5.63 -13.93
N GLU A 25 -0.73 -5.65 -14.76
CA GLU A 25 0.65 -5.90 -14.32
C GLU A 25 1.14 -4.79 -13.38
N GLN A 26 0.81 -3.54 -13.68
CA GLN A 26 1.14 -2.40 -12.82
C GLN A 26 0.40 -2.48 -11.49
N LEU A 27 -0.86 -2.92 -11.47
CA LEU A 27 -1.61 -3.12 -10.23
C LEU A 27 -0.99 -4.21 -9.35
N GLU A 28 -0.56 -5.32 -9.95
CA GLU A 28 0.13 -6.40 -9.24
C GLU A 28 1.46 -5.93 -8.64
N GLU A 29 2.22 -5.12 -9.38
CA GLU A 29 3.49 -4.58 -8.90
C GLU A 29 3.31 -3.54 -7.78
N ILE A 30 2.36 -2.61 -7.96
CA ILE A 30 1.99 -1.62 -6.93
C ILE A 30 1.60 -2.32 -5.64
N ARG A 31 0.82 -3.41 -5.72
CA ARG A 31 0.42 -4.18 -4.56
C ARG A 31 1.62 -4.78 -3.84
N LYS A 32 2.53 -5.45 -4.56
CA LYS A 32 3.75 -6.03 -3.96
C LYS A 32 4.60 -4.98 -3.24
N LEU A 33 4.80 -3.82 -3.89
CA LEU A 33 5.61 -2.73 -3.33
C LEU A 33 4.98 -2.13 -2.07
N LEU A 34 3.66 -1.88 -2.09
CA LEU A 34 2.94 -1.35 -0.94
C LEU A 34 2.91 -2.35 0.23
N ASP A 35 2.59 -3.60 -0.04
CA ASP A 35 2.56 -4.67 0.97
C ASP A 35 3.94 -4.82 1.63
N TYR A 36 5.01 -4.83 0.84
CA TYR A 36 6.38 -4.90 1.36
C TYR A 36 6.75 -3.66 2.18
N ALA A 37 6.43 -2.46 1.72
CA ALA A 37 6.74 -1.22 2.43
C ALA A 37 6.02 -1.15 3.79
N ILE A 38 4.74 -1.55 3.82
CA ILE A 38 3.94 -1.63 5.06
C ILE A 38 4.53 -2.68 5.99
N TYR A 39 4.78 -3.90 5.50
CA TYR A 39 5.38 -4.97 6.30
C TYR A 39 6.71 -4.54 6.94
N LYS A 40 7.62 -3.97 6.14
CA LYS A 40 8.92 -3.50 6.63
C LYS A 40 8.75 -2.41 7.69
N ARG A 41 7.83 -1.46 7.48
CA ARG A 41 7.56 -0.40 8.46
C ARG A 41 6.98 -0.97 9.76
N MET A 42 6.03 -1.89 9.67
CA MET A 42 5.43 -2.56 10.82
C MET A 42 6.48 -3.31 11.65
N ARG A 43 7.44 -4.00 11.02
CA ARG A 43 8.54 -4.66 11.75
C ARG A 43 9.47 -3.70 12.50
N VAL A 44 9.66 -2.49 11.98
CA VAL A 44 10.45 -1.46 12.66
C VAL A 44 9.68 -0.88 13.85
N LEU A 45 8.36 -0.75 13.72
CA LEU A 45 7.50 -0.21 14.77
C LEU A 45 7.19 -1.23 15.88
N ASP A 46 7.06 -2.51 15.50
CA ASP A 46 6.81 -3.63 16.42
C ASP A 46 7.89 -4.73 16.25
N PRO A 47 9.11 -4.54 16.82
CA PRO A 47 10.21 -5.49 16.69
C PRO A 47 9.91 -6.89 17.25
N ASN A 48 8.88 -7.02 18.11
CA ASN A 48 8.48 -8.28 18.74
C ASN A 48 7.44 -9.08 17.93
N ASN A 49 6.93 -8.55 16.81
CA ASN A 49 5.95 -9.24 15.97
C ASN A 49 6.65 -10.23 15.00
N ASN A 50 7.34 -11.23 15.56
CA ASN A 50 8.01 -12.32 14.82
C ASN A 50 7.12 -13.55 14.63
N LYS A 51 5.78 -13.43 14.71
CA LYS A 51 4.86 -14.56 14.58
C LYS A 51 3.61 -14.22 13.78
N ALA A 52 3.75 -14.04 12.48
CA ALA A 52 2.65 -14.31 11.55
C ALA A 52 3.20 -14.38 10.12
N THR A 53 3.82 -15.51 9.78
CA THR A 53 3.66 -16.25 8.51
C THR A 53 4.62 -17.43 8.49
N ASN A 54 4.17 -18.55 9.05
CA ASN A 54 4.41 -19.88 8.46
C ASN A 54 3.15 -20.24 7.67
#